data_AF-A0A3D5DD66-F1
#
_entry.id   AF-A0A3D5DD66-F1
#
_cell.length_a   1.000
_cell.length_b   1.000
_cell.length_c   1.000
_cell.angle_alpha   90.00
_cell.angle_beta   90.00
_cell.angle_gamma   90.00
#
_symmetry.space_group_name_H-M   'P 1'
#
loop_
_entity.id
_entity.type
_entity.pdbx_description
1 polymer ?
#
loop_
_entity_poly.entity_id
_entity_poly.type
_entity_poly.pdbx_seq_one_letter_code
_entity_poly.pdbx_strand_id
1 'polypeptide(L)'
;WGTSPEMVVPVSGQVPDPDTAADESQRVGMINALNYMDLQPGTLIEDIAIDKVFIGSCTNSRIEDLRAAASVIKGRHMAPNVKLALVVPGSGLVKEQA
;
A
#
# COMPACT_ATOMS: atom_id res chain seq x y z
N TRP A 1 -4.10 1.16 -5.30
CA TRP A 1 -3.48 1.03 -6.63
C TRP A 1 -3.39 2.44 -7.19
N GLY A 2 -2.54 2.72 -8.18
CA GLY A 2 -2.48 4.07 -8.76
C GLY A 2 -1.81 5.12 -7.85
N THR A 3 -2.13 6.39 -8.10
CA THR A 3 -1.39 7.56 -7.59
C THR A 3 -2.22 8.46 -6.68
N SER A 4 -3.44 8.07 -6.34
CA SER A 4 -4.36 8.88 -5.54
C SER A 4 -4.99 8.06 -4.41
N PRO A 5 -5.25 8.63 -3.21
CA PRO A 5 -5.83 7.90 -2.09
C PRO A 5 -7.21 7.30 -2.36
N GLU A 6 -8.00 7.85 -3.28
CA GLU A 6 -9.31 7.31 -3.67
C GLU A 6 -9.23 6.09 -4.60
N MET A 7 -8.05 5.79 -5.16
CA MET A 7 -7.83 4.61 -6.02
C MET A 7 -7.66 3.35 -5.16
N VAL A 8 -8.78 2.89 -4.62
CA VAL A 8 -8.87 1.78 -3.67
C VAL A 8 -9.57 0.59 -4.30
N VAL A 9 -9.10 -0.61 -3.98
CA VAL A 9 -9.83 -1.89 -4.16
C VAL A 9 -9.54 -2.80 -2.96
N PRO A 10 -10.34 -3.85 -2.74
CA PRO A 10 -9.99 -4.90 -1.78
C PRO A 10 -8.62 -5.53 -2.10
N VAL A 11 -7.93 -6.05 -1.07
CA VAL A 11 -6.66 -6.78 -1.27
C VAL A 11 -6.84 -8.02 -2.14
N SER A 12 -7.99 -8.68 -2.05
CA SER A 12 -8.39 -9.82 -2.89
C SER A 12 -8.97 -9.40 -4.25
N GLY A 13 -8.88 -8.11 -4.59
CA GLY A 13 -9.40 -7.55 -5.84
C GLY A 13 -8.36 -7.50 -6.95
N GLN A 14 -8.68 -6.75 -7.99
CA GLN A 14 -7.84 -6.55 -9.17
C GLN A 14 -7.73 -5.07 -9.52
N VAL A 15 -6.68 -4.70 -10.25
CA VAL A 15 -6.48 -3.37 -10.83
C VAL A 15 -7.67 -3.05 -11.75
N PRO A 16 -8.42 -1.96 -11.51
CA PRO A 16 -9.60 -1.64 -12.30
C PRO A 16 -9.30 -1.31 -13.76
N ASP A 17 -10.27 -1.61 -14.62
CA ASP A 17 -10.18 -1.36 -16.06
C ASP A 17 -10.71 0.05 -16.39
N PRO A 18 -9.91 0.94 -17.00
CA PRO A 18 -10.37 2.25 -17.44
C PRO A 18 -11.62 2.22 -18.32
N ASP A 19 -11.84 1.16 -19.10
CA ASP A 19 -13.01 1.02 -19.97
C ASP A 19 -14.33 0.87 -19.19
N THR A 20 -14.25 0.62 -17.87
CA THR A 20 -15.39 0.54 -16.96
C THR A 20 -15.63 1.83 -16.17
N ALA A 21 -14.87 2.89 -16.44
CA ALA A 21 -15.00 4.17 -15.76
C ALA A 21 -16.38 4.82 -15.99
N ALA A 22 -16.88 5.53 -14.97
CA ALA A 22 -18.19 6.17 -15.00
C ALA A 22 -18.23 7.38 -15.95
N ASP A 23 -17.10 8.07 -16.11
CA ASP A 23 -16.94 9.22 -17.00
C ASP A 23 -15.52 9.32 -17.57
N GLU A 24 -15.37 10.19 -18.57
CA GLU A 24 -14.11 10.39 -19.29
C GLU A 24 -13.00 10.95 -18.40
N SER A 25 -13.34 11.78 -17.42
CA SER A 25 -12.36 12.36 -16.50
C SER A 25 -11.74 11.28 -15.62
N GLN A 26 -12.59 10.40 -15.07
CA GLN A 26 -12.15 9.24 -14.31
C GLN A 26 -11.30 8.31 -15.19
N ARG A 27 -11.74 8.02 -16.42
CA ARG A 27 -11.00 7.17 -17.37
C ARG A 27 -9.59 7.68 -17.62
N VAL A 28 -9.45 8.97 -17.93
CA VAL A 28 -8.14 9.61 -18.16
C VAL A 28 -7.27 9.56 -16.90
N GLY A 29 -7.84 9.83 -15.73
CA GLY A 29 -7.15 9.72 -14.44
C GLY A 29 -6.61 8.30 -14.19
N MET A 30 -7.42 7.27 -14.47
CA MET A 30 -7.02 5.88 -14.35
C MET A 30 -5.88 5.53 -15.30
N ILE A 31 -5.98 5.89 -16.58
CA ILE A 31 -4.93 5.63 -17.58
C ILE A 31 -3.60 6.24 -17.14
N ASN A 32 -3.61 7.50 -16.68
CA ASN A 32 -2.41 8.17 -16.21
C ASN A 32 -1.79 7.47 -14.99
N ALA A 33 -2.63 7.04 -14.03
CA ALA A 33 -2.17 6.32 -12.86
C ALA A 33 -1.59 4.95 -13.21
N LEU A 34 -2.21 4.20 -14.12
CA LEU A 34 -1.71 2.90 -14.59
C LEU A 34 -0.38 3.03 -15.32
N ASN A 35 -0.25 4.03 -16.20
CA ASN A 35 1.00 4.31 -16.90
C ASN A 35 2.12 4.72 -15.92
N TYR A 36 1.81 5.56 -14.93
CA TYR A 36 2.80 5.97 -13.93
C TYR A 36 3.27 4.82 -13.05
N MET A 37 2.33 3.96 -12.65
CA MET A 37 2.60 2.82 -11.76
C MET A 37 3.12 1.59 -12.51
N ASP A 38 3.12 1.60 -13.84
CA ASP A 38 3.42 0.44 -14.70
C ASP A 38 2.53 -0.77 -14.37
N LEU A 39 1.22 -0.53 -14.24
CA LEU A 39 0.23 -1.55 -13.90
C LEU A 39 -0.70 -1.84 -15.08
N GLN A 40 -0.94 -3.12 -15.34
CA GLN A 40 -1.92 -3.56 -16.34
C GLN A 40 -3.31 -3.73 -15.71
N PRO A 41 -4.39 -3.30 -16.40
CA PRO A 41 -5.76 -3.60 -15.98
C PRO A 41 -5.97 -5.10 -15.73
N GLY A 42 -6.78 -5.44 -14.72
CA GLY A 42 -7.10 -6.82 -14.39
C GLY A 42 -6.01 -7.57 -13.60
N THR A 43 -4.83 -6.99 -13.39
CA THR A 43 -3.80 -7.57 -12.51
C THR A 43 -4.35 -7.78 -11.10
N LEU A 44 -4.22 -8.98 -10.52
CA LEU A 44 -4.62 -9.20 -9.13
C LEU A 44 -3.73 -8.37 -8.21
N ILE A 45 -4.32 -7.75 -7.18
CA ILE A 45 -3.54 -6.91 -6.26
C ILE A 45 -2.46 -7.72 -5.54
N GLU A 46 -2.73 -8.99 -5.27
CA GLU A 46 -1.79 -9.93 -4.63
C GLU A 46 -0.60 -10.29 -5.53
N ASP A 47 -0.74 -10.14 -6.85
CA ASP A 47 0.34 -10.43 -7.81
C ASP A 47 1.29 -9.23 -8.00
N ILE A 48 0.94 -8.06 -7.48
CA ILE A 48 1.77 -6.86 -7.59
C ILE A 48 2.99 -7.00 -6.67
N ALA A 49 4.17 -7.05 -7.28
CA ALA A 49 5.43 -7.10 -6.55
C ALA A 49 5.65 -5.79 -5.77
N ILE A 50 5.78 -5.92 -4.45
CA ILE A 50 6.12 -4.80 -3.56
C ILE A 50 7.64 -4.60 -3.49
N ASP A 51 8.10 -3.36 -3.59
CA ASP A 51 9.52 -3.00 -3.43
C ASP A 51 9.79 -2.19 -2.15
N LYS A 52 8.75 -1.55 -1.61
CA LYS A 52 8.80 -0.70 -0.42
C LYS A 52 7.61 -0.96 0.47
N VAL A 53 7.86 -1.02 1.77
CA VAL A 53 6.84 -1.18 2.80
C VAL A 53 6.99 -0.09 3.83
N PHE A 54 5.87 0.49 4.23
CA PHE A 54 5.80 1.55 5.22
C PHE A 54 4.72 1.23 6.25
N ILE A 55 5.08 1.22 7.53
CA ILE A 55 4.17 0.96 8.64
C ILE A 55 4.15 2.20 9.54
N GLY A 56 2.99 2.85 9.56
CA GLY A 56 2.67 3.88 10.53
C GLY A 56 2.69 5.31 9.98
N SER A 57 1.61 6.04 10.19
CA SER A 57 1.46 7.47 9.91
C SER A 57 0.91 8.22 11.14
N CYS A 58 0.69 9.53 11.02
CA CYS A 58 0.05 10.34 12.06
C CYS A 58 -1.31 9.79 12.55
N THR A 59 -1.96 8.91 11.77
CA THR A 59 -3.24 8.28 12.12
C THR A 59 -3.14 6.81 12.56
N ASN A 60 -1.99 6.13 12.39
CA ASN A 60 -1.86 4.68 12.60
C ASN A 60 -0.47 4.24 13.10
N SER A 61 0.11 5.03 14.01
CA SER A 61 1.41 4.76 14.65
C SER A 61 1.38 4.82 16.18
N ARG A 62 0.27 4.41 16.80
CA ARG A 62 0.20 4.26 18.26
C ARG A 62 0.91 2.96 18.67
N ILE A 63 1.21 2.81 19.96
CA ILE A 63 1.95 1.65 20.45
C ILE A 63 1.21 0.34 20.18
N GLU A 64 -0.11 0.35 20.28
CA GLU A 64 -0.98 -0.79 19.95
C GLU A 64 -0.90 -1.17 18.47
N ASP A 65 -0.84 -0.18 17.57
CA ASP A 65 -0.75 -0.41 16.12
C ASP A 65 0.59 -1.10 15.78
N LEU A 66 1.70 -0.59 16.35
CA LEU A 66 3.03 -1.14 16.12
C LEU A 66 3.20 -2.55 16.72
N ARG A 67 2.63 -2.80 17.91
CA ARG A 67 2.64 -4.14 18.52
C ARG A 67 1.80 -5.15 17.74
N ALA A 68 0.66 -4.72 17.20
CA ALA A 68 -0.14 -5.55 16.30
C ALA A 68 0.67 -5.93 15.05
N ALA A 69 1.31 -4.96 14.40
CA ALA A 69 2.20 -5.23 13.27
C ALA A 69 3.35 -6.18 13.63
N ALA A 70 4.01 -5.94 14.77
CA ALA A 70 5.09 -6.79 15.28
C ALA A 70 4.64 -8.25 15.50
N SER A 71 3.41 -8.46 15.98
CA SER A 71 2.86 -9.80 16.20
C SER A 71 2.69 -10.60 14.90
N VAL A 72 2.33 -9.93 13.80
CA VAL A 72 2.14 -10.56 12.48
C VAL A 72 3.48 -10.96 11.85
N ILE A 73 4.49 -10.12 12.00
CA ILE A 73 5.81 -10.32 11.37
C ILE A 73 6.78 -11.12 12.23
N LYS A 74 6.45 -11.42 13.50
CA LYS A 74 7.34 -12.16 14.41
C LYS A 74 7.75 -13.51 13.82
N GLY A 75 9.05 -13.74 13.73
CA GLY A 75 9.62 -14.97 13.17
C GLY A 75 9.58 -15.05 11.64
N ARG A 76 9.12 -13.99 10.95
CA ARG A 76 9.18 -13.86 9.49
C ARG A 76 10.36 -12.98 9.09
N HIS A 77 10.78 -13.11 7.85
CA HIS A 77 11.83 -12.29 7.25
C HIS A 77 11.25 -11.41 6.15
N MET A 78 11.88 -10.25 5.95
CA MET A 78 11.60 -9.39 4.82
C MET A 78 11.91 -10.13 3.51
N ALA A 79 11.02 -10.01 2.52
CA ALA A 79 11.22 -10.63 1.22
C ALA A 79 12.45 -10.02 0.51
N PRO A 80 13.27 -10.81 -0.22
CA PRO A 80 14.53 -10.33 -0.80
C PRO A 80 14.37 -9.18 -1.81
N ASN A 81 13.21 -9.05 -2.43
CA ASN A 81 12.89 -8.01 -3.40
C ASN A 81 12.52 -6.66 -2.76
N VAL A 82 12.23 -6.63 -1.45
CA VAL A 82 11.88 -5.39 -0.75
C VAL A 82 13.16 -4.61 -0.43
N LYS A 83 13.28 -3.43 -1.04
CA LYS A 83 14.44 -2.54 -0.94
C LYS A 83 14.41 -1.67 0.31
N LEU A 84 13.21 -1.37 0.81
CA LEU A 84 13.02 -0.52 1.98
C LEU A 84 11.80 -0.98 2.78
N ALA A 85 11.99 -1.29 4.05
CA ALA A 85 10.92 -1.45 5.02
C ALA A 85 11.10 -0.40 6.13
N LEU A 86 10.13 0.50 6.29
CA LEU A 86 10.19 1.59 7.25
C LEU A 86 9.05 1.47 8.27
N VAL A 87 9.39 1.61 9.55
CA VAL A 87 8.42 1.73 10.64
C VAL A 87 8.55 3.13 11.22
N VAL A 88 7.46 3.89 11.25
CA VAL A 88 7.46 5.28 11.73
C VAL A 88 6.53 5.43 12.92
N PRO A 89 7.07 5.51 14.14
CA PRO A 89 6.28 5.77 15.35
C PRO A 89 5.62 7.15 15.32
N GLY A 90 4.45 7.28 15.96
CA GLY A 90 3.67 8.52 15.95
C GLY A 90 4.27 9.64 16.82
N SER A 91 5.20 9.28 17.71
CA SER A 91 5.97 10.20 18.54
C SER A 91 7.26 9.55 19.05
N GLY A 92 8.15 10.35 19.63
CA GLY A 92 9.35 9.84 20.32
C GLY A 92 9.00 8.90 21.49
N LEU A 93 7.95 9.20 22.24
CA LEU A 93 7.49 8.35 23.35
C LEU A 93 6.97 6.99 22.88
N VAL A 94 6.30 6.93 21.73
CA VAL A 94 5.90 5.65 21.14
C VAL A 94 7.13 4.89 20.66
N LYS A 95 8.11 5.58 20.07
CA LYS A 95 9.38 4.97 19.65
C LYS A 95 10.15 4.32 20.80
N GLU A 96 10.13 4.91 21.99
CA GLU A 96 10.77 4.34 23.18
C GLU A 96 10.07 3.08 23.70
N GLN A 97 8.77 2.92 23.43
CA GLN A 97 7.94 1.82 23.93
C GLN A 97 7.80 0.64 22.94
N ALA A 98 8.05 0.90 21.65
CA ALA A 98 7.85 -0.02 20.53
C ALA A 98 9.09 -0.90 20.30
#